data_AF-A0A962PQ39-F1
#
_entry.id   AF-A0A962PQ39-F1
#
_cell.length_a   1.000
_cell.length_b   1.000
_cell.length_c   1.000
_cell.angle_alpha   90.00
_cell.angle_beta   90.00
_cell.angle_gamma   90.00
#
_symmetry.space_group_name_H-M   'P 1'
#
loop_
_entity.id
_entity.type
_entity.pdbx_description
1 polymer ?
#
loop_
_entity_poly.entity_id
_entity_poly.type
_entity_poly.pdbx_seq_one_letter_code
_entity_poly.pdbx_strand_id
1 'polypeptide(L)'
;MEPEHLPRFSLPLLLFAITLAGCMPGTPLPRSAEGSPLTGSWSLVQIQSMDDVTYEPSDSEAFTLKFDPGGRVSARIDCNRGQGEWKSESPNELRIESMATTRAMCAPDSLHDRFLSDLAHVRSYLFRDGHLYLSTMADGSILEFRPSVQSPSFDCAAATGDVQATICRDIELARLDHKLDAVYHHALATSSPSESSTLKAMQRGWIKGRDDCWKADDVRRCVRDEYETRITDLQISSAIVSVPRPFVFACTDDEQLDAYFYNDTARPALVLRNDSSRWLLFLARSASGARYLGQNVQFWNKGKDAVFSRYGENDLHCHVIKRPGTGDVQ
;
A
#
# COMPACT_ATOMS: atom_id res chain seq x y z
N MET A 1 -29.04 -89.25 -13.74
CA MET A 1 -29.44 -88.34 -12.65
C MET A 1 -28.60 -87.09 -12.80
N GLU A 2 -29.28 -85.95 -12.73
CA GLU A 2 -28.97 -84.62 -13.31
C GLU A 2 -27.52 -84.11 -13.28
N PRO A 3 -27.11 -83.37 -14.32
CA PRO A 3 -26.11 -82.31 -14.20
C PRO A 3 -26.77 -80.93 -14.13
N GLU A 4 -26.41 -80.15 -13.12
CA GLU A 4 -26.62 -78.70 -13.09
C GLU A 4 -25.58 -78.00 -13.98
N HIS A 5 -25.99 -76.99 -14.78
CA HIS A 5 -25.12 -75.84 -15.10
C HIS A 5 -25.88 -74.63 -15.69
N LEU A 6 -25.83 -73.55 -14.90
CA LEU A 6 -25.56 -72.13 -15.21
C LEU A 6 -26.51 -71.31 -16.12
N PRO A 7 -27.01 -70.15 -15.63
CA PRO A 7 -27.77 -69.21 -16.45
C PRO A 7 -26.86 -68.26 -17.25
N ARG A 8 -27.39 -67.88 -18.42
CA ARG A 8 -26.80 -66.99 -19.44
C ARG A 8 -26.76 -65.53 -18.97
N PHE A 9 -25.58 -64.90 -19.00
CA PHE A 9 -25.46 -63.44 -18.93
C PHE A 9 -25.63 -62.83 -20.33
N SER A 10 -26.63 -61.96 -20.49
CA SER A 10 -26.81 -61.12 -21.67
C SER A 10 -25.98 -59.84 -21.53
N LEU A 11 -25.10 -59.57 -22.50
CA LEU A 11 -24.43 -58.28 -22.67
C LEU A 11 -25.38 -57.29 -23.37
N PRO A 12 -25.60 -56.07 -22.86
CA PRO A 12 -26.20 -55.01 -23.65
C PRO A 12 -25.13 -54.28 -24.45
N LEU A 13 -25.49 -53.95 -25.69
CA LEU A 13 -24.71 -53.26 -26.70
C LEU A 13 -25.16 -51.78 -26.78
N LEU A 14 -24.20 -50.86 -26.90
CA LEU A 14 -24.27 -49.47 -27.40
C LEU A 14 -24.98 -48.39 -26.56
N LEU A 15 -24.29 -47.29 -26.26
CA LEU A 15 -24.15 -46.12 -27.16
C LEU A 15 -23.13 -45.13 -26.57
N PHE A 16 -22.01 -44.89 -27.26
CA PHE A 16 -21.06 -43.83 -26.90
C PHE A 16 -21.56 -42.50 -27.50
N ALA A 17 -22.07 -41.61 -26.66
CA ALA A 17 -22.33 -40.22 -27.04
C ALA A 17 -20.99 -39.45 -27.09
N ILE A 18 -20.54 -39.08 -28.29
CA ILE A 18 -19.40 -38.21 -28.48
C ILE A 18 -19.85 -36.79 -28.12
N THR A 19 -19.48 -36.30 -26.94
CA THR A 19 -19.63 -34.90 -26.56
C THR A 19 -18.56 -34.06 -27.26
N LEU A 20 -18.92 -33.33 -28.30
CA LEU A 20 -18.11 -32.24 -28.84
C LEU A 20 -18.00 -31.15 -27.77
N ALA A 21 -16.86 -31.10 -27.08
CA ALA A 21 -16.49 -29.95 -26.25
C ALA A 21 -16.19 -28.77 -27.19
N GLY A 22 -17.22 -27.99 -27.51
CA GLY A 22 -17.03 -26.68 -28.13
C GLY A 22 -16.31 -25.77 -27.13
N CYS A 23 -15.12 -25.30 -27.48
CA CYS A 23 -14.52 -24.15 -26.81
C CYS A 23 -15.48 -22.97 -26.97
N MET A 24 -16.25 -22.67 -25.92
CA MET A 24 -16.88 -21.36 -25.85
C MET A 24 -15.76 -20.34 -25.69
N PRO A 25 -15.67 -19.31 -26.57
CA PRO A 25 -14.82 -18.18 -26.30
C PRO A 25 -15.27 -17.59 -24.96
N GLY A 26 -14.38 -17.59 -23.97
CA GLY A 26 -14.64 -16.95 -22.69
C GLY A 26 -15.06 -15.51 -22.96
N THR A 27 -16.17 -15.09 -22.34
CA THR A 27 -16.68 -13.73 -22.44
C THR A 27 -15.53 -12.77 -22.14
N PRO A 28 -15.16 -11.86 -23.06
CA PRO A 28 -14.09 -10.91 -22.78
C PRO A 28 -14.52 -10.08 -21.56
N LEU A 29 -13.61 -9.96 -20.58
CA LEU A 29 -13.80 -9.08 -19.43
C LEU A 29 -14.15 -7.67 -19.94
N PRO A 30 -15.11 -6.97 -19.31
CA PRO A 30 -15.45 -5.61 -19.72
C PRO A 30 -14.20 -4.74 -19.62
N ARG A 31 -13.89 -4.05 -20.72
CA ARG A 31 -12.73 -3.16 -20.94
C ARG A 31 -12.63 -2.00 -19.92
N SER A 32 -13.62 -1.84 -19.05
CA SER A 32 -13.81 -0.67 -18.18
C SER A 32 -13.27 -0.81 -16.76
N ALA A 33 -12.85 -2.01 -16.32
CA ALA A 33 -12.37 -2.22 -14.96
C ALA A 33 -10.84 -2.10 -14.81
N GLU A 34 -10.07 -2.42 -15.85
CA GLU A 34 -8.61 -2.26 -15.84
C GLU A 34 -8.20 -0.78 -15.90
N GLY A 35 -7.52 -0.31 -14.86
CA GLY A 35 -7.06 1.08 -14.75
C GLY A 35 -8.11 2.07 -14.19
N SER A 36 -9.24 1.57 -13.67
CA SER A 36 -10.24 2.40 -13.01
C SER A 36 -9.71 2.97 -11.67
N PRO A 37 -9.93 4.27 -11.38
CA PRO A 37 -9.55 4.89 -10.10
C PRO A 37 -10.34 4.32 -8.90
N LEU A 38 -11.41 3.55 -9.13
CA LEU A 38 -12.14 2.83 -8.08
C LEU A 38 -11.36 1.65 -7.50
N THR A 39 -10.43 1.09 -8.29
CA THR A 39 -9.67 -0.09 -7.89
C THR A 39 -8.92 0.18 -6.59
N GLY A 40 -9.09 -0.71 -5.61
CA GLY A 40 -8.51 -0.55 -4.28
C GLY A 40 -9.51 -0.84 -3.17
N SER A 41 -9.07 -0.65 -1.93
CA SER A 41 -9.86 -0.91 -0.73
C SER A 41 -10.30 0.40 -0.10
N TRP A 42 -11.54 0.45 0.39
CA TRP A 42 -12.25 1.62 0.88
C TRP A 42 -12.94 1.28 2.20
N SER A 43 -12.80 2.13 3.22
CA SER A 43 -13.47 1.99 4.52
C SER A 43 -14.51 3.09 4.69
N LEU A 44 -15.70 2.72 5.15
CA LEU A 44 -16.82 3.63 5.32
C LEU A 44 -16.50 4.67 6.40
N VAL A 45 -16.65 5.95 6.05
CA VAL A 45 -16.58 7.08 6.98
C VAL A 45 -17.97 7.35 7.53
N GLN A 46 -18.95 7.54 6.65
CA GLN A 46 -20.32 7.85 7.03
C GLN A 46 -21.32 7.54 5.90
N ILE A 47 -22.59 7.45 6.26
CA ILE A 47 -23.73 7.45 5.34
C ILE A 47 -24.58 8.67 5.69
N GLN A 48 -24.72 9.62 4.76
CA GLN A 48 -25.66 10.72 4.88
C GLN A 48 -26.91 10.38 4.06
N SER A 49 -28.08 10.33 4.69
CA SER A 49 -29.35 10.12 3.99
C SER A 49 -29.94 11.42 3.45
N MET A 50 -30.98 11.33 2.63
CA MET A 50 -31.66 12.47 2.00
C MET A 50 -32.20 13.51 3.00
N ASP A 51 -32.51 13.10 4.23
CA ASP A 51 -32.99 13.96 5.31
C ASP A 51 -31.86 14.59 6.14
N ASP A 52 -30.63 14.56 5.61
CA ASP A 52 -29.39 15.02 6.25
C ASP A 52 -29.03 14.27 7.55
N VAL A 53 -29.68 13.13 7.83
CA VAL A 53 -29.27 12.28 8.94
C VAL A 53 -28.00 11.52 8.56
N THR A 54 -26.98 11.68 9.39
CA THR A 54 -25.69 10.99 9.26
C THR A 54 -25.65 9.74 10.16
N TYR A 55 -25.14 8.64 9.59
CA TYR A 55 -24.85 7.40 10.27
C TYR A 55 -23.36 7.09 10.17
N GLU A 56 -22.68 7.02 11.31
CA GLU A 56 -21.25 6.68 11.39
C GLU A 56 -21.09 5.29 12.00
N PRO A 57 -20.26 4.41 11.41
CA PRO A 57 -19.93 3.13 12.03
C PRO A 57 -19.08 3.37 13.27
N SER A 58 -19.34 2.62 14.34
CA SER A 58 -18.48 2.61 15.54
C SER A 58 -17.04 2.15 15.23
N ASP A 59 -16.90 1.31 14.20
CA ASP A 59 -15.64 0.91 13.60
C ASP A 59 -15.73 0.98 12.07
N SER A 60 -15.16 2.02 11.45
CA SER A 60 -15.07 2.16 9.99
C SER A 60 -14.43 0.95 9.31
N GLU A 61 -13.54 0.26 10.03
CA GLU A 61 -12.84 -0.90 9.52
C GLU A 61 -13.72 -2.17 9.52
N ALA A 62 -14.86 -2.14 10.20
CA ALA A 62 -15.88 -3.17 10.09
C ALA A 62 -16.69 -3.06 8.78
N PHE A 63 -16.61 -1.93 8.05
CA PHE A 63 -17.36 -1.66 6.82
C PHE A 63 -16.42 -1.30 5.68
N THR A 64 -16.02 -2.28 4.87
CA THR A 64 -15.08 -2.08 3.77
C THR A 64 -15.59 -2.58 2.43
N LEU A 65 -15.15 -1.93 1.35
CA LEU A 65 -15.31 -2.36 -0.03
C LEU A 65 -13.94 -2.49 -0.68
N LYS A 66 -13.69 -3.56 -1.41
CA LYS A 66 -12.53 -3.69 -2.30
C LYS A 66 -13.00 -3.94 -3.72
N PHE A 67 -12.66 -3.03 -4.63
CA PHE A 67 -12.91 -3.16 -6.06
C PHE A 67 -11.66 -3.74 -6.73
N ASP A 68 -11.78 -4.93 -7.30
CA ASP A 68 -10.73 -5.57 -8.08
C ASP A 68 -10.77 -5.09 -9.55
N PRO A 69 -9.61 -4.99 -10.25
CA PRO A 69 -9.56 -4.63 -11.67
C PRO A 69 -10.30 -5.60 -12.59
N GLY A 70 -10.60 -6.81 -12.11
CA GLY A 70 -11.36 -7.84 -12.84
C GLY A 70 -12.88 -7.70 -12.74
N GLY A 71 -13.40 -6.58 -12.22
CA GLY A 71 -14.85 -6.35 -12.09
C GLY A 71 -15.50 -7.05 -10.89
N ARG A 72 -14.70 -7.57 -9.95
CA ARG A 72 -15.19 -8.17 -8.69
C ARG A 72 -15.16 -7.13 -7.57
N VAL A 73 -16.18 -7.12 -6.73
CA VAL A 73 -16.20 -6.37 -5.48
C VAL A 73 -16.31 -7.34 -4.31
N SER A 74 -15.46 -7.16 -3.31
CA SER A 74 -15.56 -7.86 -2.02
C SER A 74 -15.85 -6.85 -0.91
N ALA A 75 -16.59 -7.28 0.11
CA ALA A 75 -17.03 -6.40 1.19
C ALA A 75 -16.88 -7.07 2.56
N ARG A 76 -16.49 -6.28 3.55
CA ARG A 76 -16.75 -6.57 4.96
C ARG A 76 -17.92 -5.69 5.40
N ILE A 77 -18.96 -6.30 5.97
CA ILE A 77 -20.19 -5.63 6.38
C ILE A 77 -20.45 -6.00 7.83
N ASP A 78 -19.73 -5.32 8.72
CA ASP A 78 -19.61 -5.63 10.13
C ASP A 78 -19.21 -7.10 10.38
N CYS A 79 -20.16 -7.90 10.88
CA CYS A 79 -19.97 -9.30 11.18
C CYS A 79 -20.06 -10.21 9.93
N ASN A 80 -20.52 -9.66 8.80
CA ASN A 80 -20.73 -10.38 7.56
C ASN A 80 -19.64 -10.10 6.52
N ARG A 81 -19.48 -11.04 5.58
CA ARG A 81 -18.64 -10.86 4.38
C ARG A 81 -19.51 -10.94 3.14
N GLY A 82 -19.23 -10.08 2.16
CA GLY A 82 -19.95 -9.97 0.90
C GLY A 82 -19.04 -10.12 -0.31
N GLN A 83 -19.59 -10.62 -1.41
CA GLN A 83 -18.93 -10.67 -2.72
C GLN A 83 -19.95 -10.41 -3.84
N GLY A 84 -19.52 -9.70 -4.88
CA GLY A 84 -20.35 -9.39 -6.04
C GLY A 84 -19.52 -8.96 -7.24
N GLU A 85 -20.21 -8.46 -8.26
CA GLU A 85 -19.60 -7.87 -9.45
C GLU A 85 -19.88 -6.37 -9.49
N TRP A 86 -18.96 -5.60 -10.08
CA TRP A 86 -19.16 -4.17 -10.32
C TRP A 86 -18.84 -3.82 -11.77
N LYS A 87 -19.54 -2.80 -12.27
CA LYS A 87 -19.39 -2.27 -13.63
C LYS A 87 -19.38 -0.75 -13.62
N SER A 88 -18.61 -0.17 -14.54
CA SER A 88 -18.56 1.27 -14.81
C SER A 88 -18.55 1.45 -16.32
N GLU A 89 -19.69 1.77 -16.93
CA GLU A 89 -19.81 1.90 -18.39
C GLU A 89 -19.39 3.30 -18.87
N SER A 90 -19.43 4.29 -17.98
CA SER A 90 -19.01 5.67 -18.23
C SER A 90 -18.29 6.24 -16.99
N PRO A 91 -17.45 7.30 -17.16
CA PRO A 91 -16.85 7.98 -16.02
C PRO A 91 -17.92 8.41 -15.00
N ASN A 92 -17.66 8.20 -13.72
CA ASN A 92 -18.57 8.50 -12.60
C ASN A 92 -19.83 7.62 -12.52
N GLU A 93 -20.05 6.65 -13.41
CA GLU A 93 -21.10 5.64 -13.26
C GLU A 93 -20.55 4.41 -12.53
N LEU A 94 -21.24 3.94 -11.51
CA LEU A 94 -20.93 2.68 -10.83
C LEU A 94 -22.20 1.89 -10.59
N ARG A 95 -22.19 0.62 -11.00
CA ARG A 95 -23.21 -0.35 -10.60
C ARG A 95 -22.53 -1.48 -9.86
N ILE A 96 -22.99 -1.74 -8.65
CA ILE A 96 -22.72 -2.97 -7.93
C ILE A 96 -23.90 -3.88 -8.21
N GLU A 97 -23.63 -5.05 -8.80
CA GLU A 97 -24.66 -6.05 -9.06
C GLU A 97 -25.06 -6.74 -7.75
N SER A 98 -25.66 -7.93 -7.85
CA SER A 98 -26.10 -8.67 -6.66
C SER A 98 -24.90 -9.03 -5.77
N MET A 99 -24.95 -8.62 -4.50
CA MET A 99 -23.95 -8.99 -3.51
C MET A 99 -24.43 -10.20 -2.70
N ALA A 100 -23.71 -11.32 -2.80
CA ALA A 100 -23.93 -12.48 -1.97
C ALA A 100 -23.22 -12.29 -0.62
N THR A 101 -23.94 -12.45 0.48
CA THR A 101 -23.42 -12.26 1.85
C THR A 101 -23.55 -13.50 2.72
N THR A 102 -22.69 -13.61 3.73
CA THR A 102 -22.94 -14.49 4.87
C THR A 102 -24.15 -13.99 5.68
N ARG A 103 -24.71 -14.85 6.53
CA ARG A 103 -25.91 -14.56 7.34
C ARG A 103 -25.65 -14.65 8.84
N ALA A 104 -24.59 -13.99 9.31
CA ALA A 104 -24.36 -13.79 10.73
C ALA A 104 -25.26 -12.67 11.26
N MET A 105 -25.71 -12.82 12.51
CA MET A 105 -26.45 -11.78 13.22
C MET A 105 -25.45 -10.77 13.79
N CYS A 106 -25.48 -9.54 13.29
CA CYS A 106 -24.61 -8.48 13.78
C CYS A 106 -25.19 -7.84 15.05
N ALA A 107 -24.40 -6.98 15.71
CA ALA A 107 -24.86 -6.26 16.89
C ALA A 107 -26.08 -5.37 16.55
N PRO A 108 -27.00 -5.10 17.50
CA PRO A 108 -28.23 -4.35 17.22
C PRO A 108 -28.02 -2.92 16.71
N ASP A 109 -26.87 -2.30 17.02
CA ASP A 109 -26.45 -0.96 16.59
C ASP A 109 -25.66 -0.96 15.27
N SER A 110 -25.46 -2.14 14.67
CA SER A 110 -24.74 -2.29 13.41
C SER A 110 -25.46 -1.58 12.26
N LEU A 111 -24.68 -0.94 11.39
CA LEU A 111 -25.17 -0.37 10.12
C LEU A 111 -25.37 -1.43 9.02
N HIS A 112 -25.27 -2.74 9.33
CA HIS A 112 -25.32 -3.84 8.36
C HIS A 112 -26.45 -3.73 7.32
N ASP A 113 -27.70 -3.64 7.79
CA ASP A 113 -28.88 -3.64 6.91
C ASP A 113 -28.94 -2.38 6.03
N ARG A 114 -28.63 -1.23 6.62
CA ARG A 114 -28.59 0.06 5.90
C ARG A 114 -27.52 0.03 4.81
N PHE A 115 -26.28 -0.32 5.19
CA PHE A 115 -25.15 -0.36 4.26
C PHE A 115 -25.43 -1.30 3.09
N LEU A 116 -25.92 -2.52 3.36
CA LEU A 116 -26.23 -3.48 2.30
C LEU A 116 -27.38 -2.99 1.40
N SER A 117 -28.41 -2.36 1.96
CA SER A 117 -29.50 -1.76 1.18
C SER A 117 -28.99 -0.64 0.27
N ASP A 118 -28.20 0.27 0.80
CA ASP A 118 -27.66 1.41 0.05
C ASP A 118 -26.74 0.93 -1.09
N LEU A 119 -25.88 -0.07 -0.86
CA LEU A 119 -25.00 -0.63 -1.91
C LEU A 119 -25.77 -1.14 -3.14
N ALA A 120 -26.94 -1.75 -2.95
CA ALA A 120 -27.77 -2.24 -4.05
C ALA A 120 -28.30 -1.08 -4.94
N HIS A 121 -28.36 0.13 -4.40
CA HIS A 121 -28.90 1.31 -5.06
C HIS A 121 -27.82 2.26 -5.58
N VAL A 122 -26.53 1.98 -5.41
CA VAL A 122 -25.42 2.79 -5.93
C VAL A 122 -25.51 2.90 -7.45
N ARG A 123 -25.41 4.14 -7.97
CA ARG A 123 -25.43 4.42 -9.42
C ARG A 123 -24.28 5.29 -9.90
N SER A 124 -23.70 6.08 -9.02
CA SER A 124 -22.60 6.97 -9.37
C SER A 124 -21.57 7.06 -8.27
N TYR A 125 -20.37 7.50 -8.66
CA TYR A 125 -19.28 7.77 -7.76
C TYR A 125 -18.57 9.08 -8.11
N LEU A 126 -17.93 9.67 -7.11
CA LEU A 126 -17.07 10.83 -7.24
C LEU A 126 -15.85 10.67 -6.32
N PHE A 127 -14.71 11.16 -6.77
CA PHE A 127 -13.56 11.40 -5.91
C PHE A 127 -13.46 12.87 -5.53
N ARG A 128 -13.31 13.15 -4.23
CA ARG A 128 -13.06 14.49 -3.69
C ARG A 128 -12.17 14.37 -2.46
N ASP A 129 -11.11 15.18 -2.40
CA ASP A 129 -10.19 15.25 -1.25
C ASP A 129 -9.60 13.87 -0.84
N GLY A 130 -9.39 12.97 -1.80
CA GLY A 130 -8.88 11.62 -1.56
C GLY A 130 -9.92 10.63 -1.03
N HIS A 131 -11.17 11.06 -0.84
CA HIS A 131 -12.29 10.22 -0.45
C HIS A 131 -13.11 9.79 -1.69
N LEU A 132 -13.72 8.61 -1.58
CA LEU A 132 -14.68 8.07 -2.53
C LEU A 132 -16.08 8.34 -2.00
N TYR A 133 -16.92 8.98 -2.81
CA TYR A 133 -18.33 9.20 -2.52
C TYR A 133 -19.16 8.35 -3.45
N LEU A 134 -20.00 7.47 -2.90
CA LEU A 134 -20.98 6.69 -3.66
C LEU A 134 -22.35 7.32 -3.48
N SER A 135 -23.03 7.63 -4.58
CA SER A 135 -24.39 8.17 -4.54
C SER A 135 -25.39 7.12 -5.02
N THR A 136 -26.46 6.96 -4.24
CA THR A 136 -27.56 6.05 -4.59
C THR A 136 -28.56 6.72 -5.54
N MET A 137 -29.43 5.90 -6.12
CA MET A 137 -30.49 6.34 -7.01
C MET A 137 -31.57 7.15 -6.25
N ALA A 138 -32.14 8.18 -6.89
CA ALA A 138 -33.22 9.03 -6.34
C ALA A 138 -32.88 9.76 -5.02
N ASP A 139 -31.65 10.30 -4.92
CA ASP A 139 -31.16 11.09 -3.79
C ASP A 139 -31.19 10.37 -2.42
N GLY A 140 -31.23 9.04 -2.39
CA GLY A 140 -31.49 8.29 -1.16
C GLY A 140 -30.41 8.40 -0.06
N SER A 141 -29.14 8.33 -0.46
CA SER A 141 -27.98 8.40 0.43
C SER A 141 -26.69 8.76 -0.33
N ILE A 142 -25.76 9.42 0.37
CA ILE A 142 -24.34 9.56 0.01
C ILE A 142 -23.52 8.75 1.00
N LEU A 143 -22.71 7.82 0.51
CA LEU A 143 -21.79 7.03 1.31
C LEU A 143 -20.39 7.57 1.08
N GLU A 144 -19.77 8.07 2.13
CA GLU A 144 -18.41 8.56 2.09
C GLU A 144 -17.46 7.46 2.55
N PHE A 145 -16.42 7.23 1.77
CA PHE A 145 -15.36 6.29 2.07
C PHE A 145 -14.01 6.99 2.00
N ARG A 146 -13.11 6.55 2.87
CA ARG A 146 -11.68 6.81 2.77
C ARG A 146 -10.97 5.57 2.26
N PRO A 147 -9.74 5.67 1.72
CA PRO A 147 -8.92 4.50 1.46
C PRO A 147 -8.82 3.62 2.71
N SER A 148 -9.13 2.34 2.57
CA SER A 148 -9.01 1.38 3.67
C SER A 148 -7.54 1.14 3.97
N VAL A 149 -7.23 1.04 5.26
CA VAL A 149 -5.86 0.83 5.75
C VAL A 149 -5.65 -0.56 6.36
N GLN A 150 -6.66 -1.44 6.27
CA GLN A 150 -6.63 -2.79 6.85
C GLN A 150 -6.01 -3.86 5.94
N SER A 151 -5.85 -3.56 4.68
CA SER A 151 -5.13 -4.40 3.73
C SER A 151 -4.06 -3.55 3.07
N PRO A 152 -2.94 -4.12 2.63
CA PRO A 152 -1.97 -3.40 1.82
C PRO A 152 -2.53 -3.01 0.44
N SER A 153 -1.81 -2.17 -0.28
CA SER A 153 -2.14 -1.73 -1.65
C SER A 153 -2.04 -2.85 -2.69
N PHE A 154 -1.40 -3.97 -2.34
CA PHE A 154 -1.35 -5.18 -3.17
C PHE A 154 -2.42 -6.22 -2.79
N ASP A 155 -2.73 -7.12 -3.73
CA ASP A 155 -3.73 -8.16 -3.50
C ASP A 155 -3.22 -9.26 -2.57
N CYS A 156 -3.74 -9.31 -1.34
CA CYS A 156 -3.43 -10.36 -0.37
C CYS A 156 -3.81 -11.78 -0.82
N ALA A 157 -4.75 -11.94 -1.75
CA ALA A 157 -5.04 -13.26 -2.31
C ALA A 157 -3.94 -13.75 -3.28
N ALA A 158 -3.21 -12.83 -3.89
CA ALA A 158 -2.06 -13.09 -4.74
C ALA A 158 -0.71 -13.03 -4.00
N ALA A 159 -0.74 -12.80 -2.67
CA ALA A 159 0.46 -12.66 -1.86
C ALA A 159 1.28 -13.97 -1.85
N THR A 160 2.59 -13.84 -2.03
CA THR A 160 3.54 -14.94 -1.98
C THR A 160 4.59 -14.69 -0.91
N GLY A 161 4.94 -15.75 -0.16
CA GLY A 161 5.99 -15.71 0.87
C GLY A 161 5.56 -15.07 2.19
N ASP A 162 6.41 -15.27 3.21
CA ASP A 162 6.10 -14.93 4.60
C ASP A 162 6.00 -13.41 4.84
N VAL A 163 6.80 -12.60 4.13
CA VAL A 163 6.77 -11.14 4.27
C VAL A 163 5.43 -10.57 3.82
N GLN A 164 4.96 -10.93 2.63
CA GLN A 164 3.68 -10.44 2.11
C GLN A 164 2.50 -10.93 2.95
N ALA A 165 2.54 -12.19 3.41
CA ALA A 165 1.55 -12.72 4.35
C ALA A 165 1.53 -11.97 5.68
N THR A 166 2.71 -11.55 6.18
CA THR A 166 2.84 -10.74 7.39
C THR A 166 2.22 -9.36 7.19
N ILE A 167 2.52 -8.68 6.07
CA ILE A 167 1.94 -7.38 5.74
C ILE A 167 0.41 -7.48 5.64
N CYS A 168 -0.11 -8.54 5.02
CA CYS A 168 -1.55 -8.77 4.89
C CYS A 168 -2.31 -8.99 6.21
N ARG A 169 -1.62 -9.39 7.28
CA ARG A 169 -2.22 -9.65 8.60
C ARG A 169 -1.94 -8.55 9.62
N ASP A 170 -1.04 -7.63 9.30
CA ASP A 170 -0.61 -6.56 10.20
C ASP A 170 -1.09 -5.20 9.68
N ILE A 171 -2.06 -4.62 10.38
CA ILE A 171 -2.70 -3.36 9.99
C ILE A 171 -1.68 -2.21 9.94
N GLU A 172 -0.66 -2.19 10.80
CA GLU A 172 0.36 -1.12 10.79
C GLU A 172 1.29 -1.26 9.58
N LEU A 173 1.65 -2.49 9.20
CA LEU A 173 2.44 -2.71 7.98
C LEU A 173 1.62 -2.42 6.72
N ALA A 174 0.32 -2.76 6.71
CA ALA A 174 -0.60 -2.39 5.63
C ALA A 174 -0.74 -0.87 5.48
N ARG A 175 -0.80 -0.12 6.59
CA ARG A 175 -0.77 1.35 6.61
C ARG A 175 0.50 1.91 5.99
N LEU A 176 1.65 1.36 6.34
CA LEU A 176 2.94 1.76 5.78
C LEU A 176 3.04 1.43 4.29
N ASP A 177 2.52 0.29 3.87
CA ASP A 177 2.43 -0.09 2.46
C ASP A 177 1.57 0.90 1.65
N HIS A 178 0.38 1.25 2.13
CA HIS A 178 -0.44 2.30 1.52
C HIS A 178 0.24 3.67 1.48
N LYS A 179 0.91 4.06 2.58
CA LYS A 179 1.66 5.33 2.62
C LYS A 179 2.78 5.35 1.58
N LEU A 180 3.51 4.24 1.45
CA LEU A 180 4.54 4.12 0.44
C LEU A 180 3.95 4.19 -0.98
N ASP A 181 2.83 3.51 -1.23
CA ASP A 181 2.14 3.53 -2.51
C ASP A 181 1.74 4.96 -2.93
N ALA A 182 1.15 5.72 -2.02
CA ALA A 182 0.77 7.12 -2.26
C ALA A 182 1.98 8.00 -2.59
N VAL A 183 3.06 7.90 -1.81
CA VAL A 183 4.30 8.67 -2.03
C VAL A 183 4.96 8.28 -3.36
N TYR A 184 4.97 6.99 -3.70
CA TYR A 184 5.51 6.49 -4.95
C TYR A 184 4.72 6.98 -6.17
N HIS A 185 3.39 6.97 -6.11
CA HIS A 185 2.55 7.51 -7.17
C HIS A 185 2.72 9.02 -7.34
N HIS A 186 2.85 9.79 -6.25
CA HIS A 186 3.19 11.21 -6.32
C HIS A 186 4.54 11.41 -7.03
N ALA A 187 5.57 10.67 -6.61
CA ALA A 187 6.91 10.76 -7.21
C ALA A 187 6.89 10.45 -8.72
N LEU A 188 6.11 9.45 -9.15
CA LEU A 188 5.91 9.15 -10.57
C LEU A 188 5.22 10.31 -11.32
N ALA A 189 4.19 10.91 -10.74
CA ALA A 189 3.44 11.99 -11.37
C ALA A 189 4.27 13.27 -11.57
N THR A 190 5.27 13.50 -10.72
CA THR A 190 6.15 14.68 -10.80
C THR A 190 7.47 14.43 -11.54
N SER A 191 7.70 13.21 -12.04
CA SER A 191 8.94 12.81 -12.71
C SER A 191 8.85 12.91 -14.23
N SER A 192 9.97 13.15 -14.91
CA SER A 192 10.06 12.97 -16.37
C SER A 192 9.88 11.49 -16.76
N PRO A 193 9.64 11.16 -18.06
CA PRO A 193 9.47 9.77 -18.49
C PRO A 193 10.69 8.87 -18.20
N SER A 194 11.91 9.38 -18.37
CA SER A 194 13.14 8.63 -18.10
C SER A 194 13.31 8.39 -16.60
N GLU A 195 13.10 9.40 -15.77
CA GLU A 195 13.14 9.29 -14.30
C GLU A 195 12.08 8.32 -13.79
N SER A 196 10.87 8.39 -14.34
CA SER A 196 9.78 7.46 -14.03
C SER A 196 10.14 6.00 -14.35
N SER A 197 10.84 5.76 -15.45
CA SER A 197 11.28 4.40 -15.81
C SER A 197 12.32 3.86 -14.82
N THR A 198 13.26 4.70 -14.40
CA THR A 198 14.27 4.40 -13.38
C THR A 198 13.61 4.17 -12.03
N LEU A 199 12.70 5.04 -11.61
CA LEU A 199 11.96 4.94 -10.35
C LEU A 199 11.15 3.64 -10.27
N LYS A 200 10.47 3.25 -11.36
CA LYS A 200 9.78 1.95 -11.45
C LYS A 200 10.75 0.76 -11.26
N ALA A 201 11.93 0.82 -11.87
CA ALA A 201 12.94 -0.23 -11.73
C ALA A 201 13.48 -0.31 -10.29
N MET A 202 13.79 0.83 -9.68
CA MET A 202 14.23 0.93 -8.30
C MET A 202 13.16 0.42 -7.33
N GLN A 203 11.89 0.75 -7.55
CA GLN A 203 10.79 0.28 -6.71
C GLN A 203 10.64 -1.24 -6.76
N ARG A 204 10.75 -1.87 -7.95
CA ARG A 204 10.77 -3.34 -8.07
C ARG A 204 11.96 -3.96 -7.34
N GLY A 205 13.14 -3.32 -7.41
CA GLY A 205 14.33 -3.75 -6.68
C GLY A 205 14.12 -3.67 -5.17
N TRP A 206 13.53 -2.57 -4.69
CA TRP A 206 13.20 -2.38 -3.28
C TRP A 206 12.20 -3.42 -2.77
N ILE A 207 11.14 -3.74 -3.52
CA ILE A 207 10.17 -4.78 -3.12
C ILE A 207 10.87 -6.13 -2.87
N LYS A 208 11.84 -6.50 -3.71
CA LYS A 208 12.65 -7.71 -3.51
C LYS A 208 13.50 -7.63 -2.23
N GLY A 209 14.10 -6.47 -1.96
CA GLY A 209 14.87 -6.22 -0.74
C GLY A 209 14.01 -6.28 0.53
N ARG A 210 12.81 -5.69 0.50
CA ARG A 210 11.81 -5.84 1.58
C ARG A 210 11.46 -7.30 1.80
N ASP A 211 11.20 -8.05 0.72
CA ASP A 211 10.79 -9.44 0.84
C ASP A 211 11.92 -10.31 1.41
N ASP A 212 13.20 -9.92 1.28
CA ASP A 212 14.35 -10.57 1.93
C ASP A 212 14.33 -10.49 3.47
N CYS A 213 13.43 -9.68 4.07
CA CYS A 213 13.20 -9.66 5.52
C CYS A 213 12.74 -11.01 6.09
N TRP A 214 12.35 -11.98 5.26
CA TRP A 214 12.11 -13.36 5.70
C TRP A 214 13.33 -13.99 6.40
N LYS A 215 14.54 -13.47 6.14
CA LYS A 215 15.80 -13.92 6.74
C LYS A 215 16.08 -13.32 8.12
N ALA A 216 15.31 -12.32 8.56
CA ALA A 216 15.56 -11.61 9.80
C ALA A 216 14.95 -12.33 11.02
N ASP A 217 15.60 -12.20 12.18
CA ASP A 217 15.07 -12.74 13.46
C ASP A 217 13.69 -12.15 13.81
N ASP A 218 13.48 -10.87 13.51
CA ASP A 218 12.21 -10.16 13.66
C ASP A 218 11.74 -9.65 12.29
N VAL A 219 11.01 -10.51 11.59
CA VAL A 219 10.46 -10.23 10.24
C VAL A 219 9.61 -8.97 10.25
N ARG A 220 8.72 -8.81 11.24
CA ARG A 220 7.80 -7.67 11.34
C ARG A 220 8.58 -6.36 11.45
N ARG A 221 9.57 -6.31 12.34
CA ARG A 221 10.43 -5.13 12.51
C ARG A 221 11.23 -4.85 11.25
N CYS A 222 11.83 -5.85 10.63
CA CYS A 222 12.58 -5.67 9.38
C CYS A 222 11.69 -5.02 8.31
N VAL A 223 10.48 -5.55 8.11
CA VAL A 223 9.53 -5.02 7.11
C VAL A 223 9.12 -3.58 7.42
N ARG A 224 8.83 -3.26 8.69
CA ARG A 224 8.55 -1.88 9.11
C ARG A 224 9.71 -0.95 8.78
N ASP A 225 10.92 -1.31 9.18
CA ASP A 225 12.12 -0.50 9.01
C ASP A 225 12.42 -0.27 7.51
N GLU A 226 12.15 -1.25 6.64
CA GLU A 226 12.22 -1.14 5.17
C GLU A 226 11.20 -0.13 4.60
N TYR A 227 9.93 -0.20 5.05
CA TYR A 227 8.92 0.78 4.62
C TYR A 227 9.27 2.20 5.06
N GLU A 228 9.60 2.40 6.33
CA GLU A 228 9.90 3.75 6.86
C GLU A 228 11.10 4.37 6.15
N THR A 229 12.12 3.56 5.84
CA THR A 229 13.29 3.95 5.04
C THR A 229 12.87 4.39 3.65
N ARG A 230 12.10 3.56 2.92
CA ARG A 230 11.71 3.86 1.54
C ARG A 230 10.75 5.04 1.42
N ILE A 231 9.79 5.16 2.33
CA ILE A 231 8.89 6.31 2.41
C ILE A 231 9.71 7.59 2.57
N THR A 232 10.66 7.59 3.50
CA THR A 232 11.52 8.76 3.76
C THR A 232 12.40 9.09 2.56
N ASP A 233 13.03 8.09 1.95
CA ASP A 233 13.83 8.25 0.73
C ASP A 233 13.04 8.92 -0.40
N LEU A 234 11.84 8.40 -0.71
CA LEU A 234 11.00 8.98 -1.75
C LEU A 234 10.50 10.38 -1.42
N GLN A 235 10.14 10.63 -0.17
CA GLN A 235 9.73 11.96 0.29
C GLN A 235 10.84 13.01 0.13
N ILE A 236 12.08 12.65 0.49
CA ILE A 236 13.25 13.54 0.39
C ILE A 236 13.69 13.71 -1.06
N SER A 237 13.73 12.63 -1.85
CA SER A 237 14.16 12.68 -3.26
C SER A 237 13.15 13.40 -4.15
N SER A 238 11.85 13.34 -3.82
CA SER A 238 10.77 14.00 -4.58
C SER A 238 10.41 15.39 -4.03
N ALA A 239 11.19 15.94 -3.09
CA ALA A 239 10.95 17.24 -2.45
C ALA A 239 9.54 17.42 -1.84
N ILE A 240 8.92 16.33 -1.38
CA ILE A 240 7.61 16.35 -0.71
C ILE A 240 7.73 16.93 0.70
N VAL A 241 8.90 16.77 1.33
CA VAL A 241 9.21 17.32 2.65
C VAL A 241 9.99 18.62 2.54
N SER A 242 9.76 19.54 3.48
CA SER A 242 10.52 20.78 3.55
C SER A 242 12.00 20.51 3.80
N VAL A 243 12.86 21.11 2.97
CA VAL A 243 14.32 21.00 3.14
C VAL A 243 14.74 21.78 4.40
N PRO A 244 15.35 21.13 5.41
CA PRO A 244 15.82 21.81 6.60
C PRO A 244 17.02 22.71 6.28
N ARG A 245 17.39 23.60 7.20
CA ARG A 245 18.63 24.35 7.09
C ARG A 245 19.81 23.46 7.50
N PRO A 246 20.95 23.50 6.77
CA PRO A 246 22.06 22.62 7.07
C PRO A 246 22.90 23.13 8.26
N PHE A 247 23.52 22.18 8.94
CA PHE A 247 24.79 22.44 9.63
C PHE A 247 25.92 22.34 8.61
N VAL A 248 26.95 23.16 8.75
CA VAL A 248 28.17 23.04 7.94
C VAL A 248 29.27 22.49 8.82
N PHE A 249 29.90 21.41 8.36
CA PHE A 249 31.03 20.77 9.01
C PHE A 249 32.30 20.99 8.18
N ALA A 250 33.38 21.39 8.84
CA ALA A 250 34.73 21.30 8.28
C ALA A 250 35.36 19.99 8.74
N CYS A 251 35.87 19.21 7.79
CA CYS A 251 36.47 17.92 8.01
C CYS A 251 37.98 17.95 7.77
N THR A 252 38.67 16.88 8.13
CA THR A 252 40.04 16.61 7.67
C THR A 252 40.09 16.59 6.13
N ASP A 253 41.29 16.74 5.58
CA ASP A 253 41.53 16.81 4.12
C ASP A 253 40.84 17.98 3.41
N ASP A 254 40.56 19.06 4.16
CA ASP A 254 39.90 20.29 3.69
C ASP A 254 38.51 20.04 3.06
N GLU A 255 37.86 18.92 3.39
CA GLU A 255 36.50 18.61 2.92
C GLU A 255 35.45 19.36 3.77
N GLN A 256 34.43 19.92 3.12
CA GLN A 256 33.30 20.55 3.78
C GLN A 256 32.01 19.75 3.51
N LEU A 257 31.23 19.51 4.56
CA LEU A 257 29.94 18.81 4.48
C LEU A 257 28.78 19.70 4.92
N ASP A 258 27.79 19.85 4.04
CA ASP A 258 26.46 20.33 4.41
C ASP A 258 25.63 19.15 4.94
N ALA A 259 25.18 19.26 6.19
CA ALA A 259 24.41 18.23 6.89
C ALA A 259 22.96 18.68 7.13
N TYR A 260 22.03 18.08 6.40
CA TYR A 260 20.60 18.34 6.46
C TYR A 260 19.89 17.25 7.26
N PHE A 261 19.48 17.57 8.49
CA PHE A 261 18.78 16.62 9.38
C PHE A 261 17.27 16.70 9.20
N TYR A 262 16.68 15.64 8.67
CA TYR A 262 15.24 15.45 8.51
C TYR A 262 14.74 14.64 9.72
N ASN A 263 14.23 15.34 10.74
CA ASN A 263 13.75 14.71 11.97
C ASN A 263 12.27 14.32 11.91
N ASP A 264 11.49 15.01 11.08
CA ASP A 264 10.03 14.86 10.97
C ASP A 264 9.64 13.96 9.78
N THR A 265 10.33 12.83 9.63
CA THR A 265 10.10 11.81 8.58
C THR A 265 9.76 10.46 9.21
N ALA A 266 9.25 9.52 8.40
CA ALA A 266 8.89 8.18 8.89
C ALA A 266 10.08 7.48 9.57
N ARG A 267 11.27 7.66 9.02
CA ARG A 267 12.55 7.34 9.66
C ARG A 267 13.42 8.59 9.66
N PRO A 268 13.94 9.06 10.80
CA PRO A 268 14.83 10.22 10.80
C PRO A 268 16.04 9.99 9.89
N ALA A 269 16.33 11.00 9.07
CA ALA A 269 17.33 10.90 8.01
C ALA A 269 18.29 12.08 8.02
N LEU A 270 19.44 11.86 7.39
CA LEU A 270 20.49 12.83 7.18
C LEU A 270 20.83 12.83 5.69
N VAL A 271 20.73 13.99 5.06
CA VAL A 271 21.37 14.20 3.76
C VAL A 271 22.70 14.91 4.00
N LEU A 272 23.79 14.27 3.61
CA LEU A 272 25.11 14.89 3.53
C LEU A 272 25.36 15.32 2.09
N ARG A 273 25.94 16.51 1.92
CA ARG A 273 26.35 17.00 0.61
C ARG A 273 27.73 17.64 0.70
N ASN A 274 28.58 17.34 -0.28
CA ASN A 274 29.76 18.13 -0.62
C ASN A 274 29.62 18.65 -2.05
N ASP A 275 30.69 19.22 -2.61
CA ASP A 275 30.68 19.83 -3.95
C ASP A 275 30.32 18.86 -5.08
N SER A 276 30.54 17.55 -4.88
CA SER A 276 30.44 16.54 -5.95
C SER A 276 29.44 15.42 -5.65
N SER A 277 29.04 15.25 -4.40
CA SER A 277 28.34 14.06 -3.92
C SER A 277 27.24 14.40 -2.94
N ARG A 278 26.22 13.55 -2.95
CA ARG A 278 25.08 13.59 -2.03
C ARG A 278 24.86 12.18 -1.49
N TRP A 279 24.77 12.06 -0.18
CA TRP A 279 24.48 10.81 0.51
C TRP A 279 23.20 10.94 1.32
N LEU A 280 22.34 9.91 1.26
CA LEU A 280 21.21 9.75 2.14
C LEU A 280 21.54 8.68 3.17
N LEU A 281 21.43 9.04 4.45
CA LEU A 281 21.70 8.18 5.58
C LEU A 281 20.49 8.19 6.53
N PHE A 282 20.26 7.09 7.24
CA PHE A 282 19.16 6.93 8.17
C PHE A 282 19.65 6.70 9.59
N LEU A 283 18.93 7.24 10.57
CA LEU A 283 19.26 7.08 11.97
C LEU A 283 19.30 5.59 12.35
N ALA A 284 20.37 5.20 13.03
CA ALA A 284 20.61 3.86 13.53
C ALA A 284 20.89 3.91 15.04
N ARG A 285 20.62 2.80 15.73
CA ARG A 285 20.84 2.71 17.17
C ARG A 285 22.33 2.88 17.52
N SER A 286 22.63 3.66 18.55
CA SER A 286 23.97 3.93 19.08
C SER A 286 23.92 4.05 20.60
N ALA A 287 25.07 3.86 21.27
CA ALA A 287 25.18 4.00 22.73
C ALA A 287 25.40 5.46 23.18
N SER A 288 25.95 6.32 22.32
CA SER A 288 26.20 7.74 22.58
C SER A 288 26.26 8.48 21.25
N GLY A 289 25.72 9.71 21.19
CA GLY A 289 25.64 10.48 19.95
C GLY A 289 24.63 9.89 18.95
N ALA A 290 24.42 10.58 17.83
CA ALA A 290 23.52 10.13 16.77
C ALA A 290 24.33 9.52 15.62
N ARG A 291 24.00 8.28 15.26
CA ARG A 291 24.69 7.51 14.21
C ARG A 291 23.75 7.29 13.05
N TYR A 292 24.18 7.66 11.86
CA TYR A 292 23.43 7.54 10.62
C TYR A 292 24.17 6.60 9.67
N LEU A 293 23.43 5.69 9.03
CA LEU A 293 23.95 4.70 8.09
C LEU A 293 23.33 4.90 6.72
N GLY A 294 24.17 4.91 5.69
CA GLY A 294 23.76 4.92 4.29
C GLY A 294 24.47 3.81 3.51
N GLN A 295 24.31 3.81 2.19
CA GLN A 295 24.99 2.85 1.33
C GLN A 295 26.51 3.10 1.35
N ASN A 296 27.26 2.16 1.95
CA ASN A 296 28.72 2.21 2.08
C ASN A 296 29.28 3.43 2.83
N VAL A 297 28.45 4.11 3.61
CA VAL A 297 28.83 5.31 4.37
C VAL A 297 28.20 5.34 5.76
N GLN A 298 28.90 5.94 6.72
CA GLN A 298 28.42 6.18 8.07
C GLN A 298 28.75 7.62 8.49
N PHE A 299 27.82 8.26 9.18
CA PHE A 299 28.07 9.53 9.85
C PHE A 299 27.70 9.42 11.33
N TRP A 300 28.62 9.74 12.23
CA TRP A 300 28.38 9.65 13.66
C TRP A 300 28.75 10.95 14.34
N ASN A 301 27.76 11.66 14.89
CA ASN A 301 27.99 12.94 15.55
C ASN A 301 27.70 12.92 17.06
N LYS A 302 28.44 13.75 17.79
CA LYS A 302 28.27 14.00 19.22
C LYS A 302 28.60 15.47 19.52
N GLY A 303 27.58 16.26 19.83
CA GLY A 303 27.77 17.69 20.08
C GLY A 303 28.18 18.43 18.82
N LYS A 304 29.37 19.02 18.82
CA LYS A 304 29.92 19.76 17.67
C LYS A 304 30.80 18.91 16.75
N ASP A 305 31.15 17.70 17.16
CA ASP A 305 32.08 16.84 16.45
C ASP A 305 31.35 15.70 15.74
N ALA A 306 31.91 15.23 14.64
CA ALA A 306 31.43 14.07 13.90
C ALA A 306 32.57 13.28 13.25
N VAL A 307 32.31 12.01 12.95
CA VAL A 307 33.15 11.18 12.08
C VAL A 307 32.32 10.77 10.88
N PHE A 308 32.86 10.99 9.68
CA PHE A 308 32.29 10.51 8.43
C PHE A 308 33.18 9.43 7.84
N SER A 309 32.64 8.22 7.70
CA SER A 309 33.34 7.04 7.22
C SER A 309 32.79 6.64 5.85
N ARG A 310 33.68 6.41 4.89
CA ARG A 310 33.35 5.86 3.56
C ARG A 310 34.06 4.53 3.39
N TYR A 311 33.37 3.53 2.84
CA TYR A 311 33.95 2.19 2.68
C TYR A 311 35.21 2.24 1.79
N GLY A 312 36.33 1.75 2.32
CA GLY A 312 37.61 1.71 1.61
C GLY A 312 38.42 3.00 1.67
N GLU A 313 37.98 4.00 2.43
CA GLU A 313 38.68 5.28 2.63
C GLU A 313 39.03 5.50 4.10
N ASN A 314 39.85 6.52 4.36
CA ASN A 314 40.14 6.97 5.73
C ASN A 314 38.94 7.72 6.32
N ASP A 315 38.76 7.62 7.63
CA ASP A 315 37.73 8.36 8.35
C ASP A 315 38.01 9.87 8.32
N LEU A 316 36.98 10.65 8.04
CA LEU A 316 37.01 12.09 8.12
C LEU A 316 36.54 12.57 9.49
N HIS A 317 37.41 13.32 10.18
CA HIS A 317 37.07 13.94 11.45
C HIS A 317 36.56 15.35 11.21
N CYS A 318 35.32 15.60 11.62
CA CYS A 318 34.57 16.80 11.27
C CYS A 318 34.13 17.59 12.50
N HIS A 319 34.06 18.91 12.38
CA HIS A 319 33.54 19.80 13.42
C HIS A 319 32.60 20.86 12.83
N VAL A 320 31.57 21.24 13.56
CA VAL A 320 30.59 22.24 13.11
C VAL A 320 31.23 23.62 13.04
N ILE A 321 31.20 24.23 11.85
CA ILE A 321 31.62 25.61 11.59
C ILE A 321 30.44 26.56 11.37
N LYS A 322 29.25 26.04 11.02
CA LYS A 322 28.02 26.85 10.89
C LYS A 322 26.79 26.09 11.37
N ARG A 323 25.91 26.80 12.08
CA ARG A 323 24.63 26.26 12.58
C ARG A 323 23.43 26.80 11.80
N PRO A 324 22.31 26.05 11.75
CA PRO A 324 21.05 26.53 11.19
C PRO A 324 20.61 27.86 11.80
N GLY A 325 20.43 28.89 10.95
CA GLY A 325 19.81 30.16 11.35
C GLY A 325 20.71 31.17 12.08
N THR A 326 21.99 30.88 12.26
CA THR A 326 22.98 31.87 12.73
C THR A 326 23.88 32.31 11.57
N GLY A 327 24.18 33.61 11.49
CA GLY A 327 25.33 34.10 10.71
C GLY A 327 26.62 33.41 11.16
N ASP A 328 27.64 33.42 10.31
CA ASP A 328 28.87 32.63 10.48
C ASP A 328 29.42 32.74 11.90
N VAL A 329 29.73 31.58 12.50
CA VAL A 329 30.36 31.50 13.82
C VAL A 329 31.83 31.82 13.59
N GLN A 330 32.22 33.07 13.85
CA GLN A 330 33.62 33.49 13.92
C GLN A 330 34.38 32.74 15.00
#